data_AF-A0A183BAW8-F1
#
_entry.id   AF-A0A183BAW8-F1
#
_cell.length_a   1.000
_cell.length_b   1.000
_cell.length_c   1.000
_cell.angle_alpha   90.00
_cell.angle_beta   90.00
_cell.angle_gamma   90.00
#
_symmetry.space_group_name_H-M   'P 1'
#
loop_
_entity.id
_entity.type
_entity.pdbx_description
1 polymer ?
#
loop_
_entity_poly.entity_id
_entity_poly.type
_entity_poly.pdbx_seq_one_letter_code
_entity_poly.pdbx_strand_id
1 'polypeptide(L)'
;MLAGESVPVTKTPLPQRQKDEVLNIRSVARHVLFGGTSVIQTRNYAEERVLAMVIRTGFRTAKGELVRAILFPKPLKFKFTQDALKFVAALAVLALIGFGVSVYFLHRSGTAVKTIVLRALDLITVCVPPALPMAMTVGVVFAQRRLRGKGIYCINPSLINVCGVLNVTCFDKVSQRSF
;
A
#
# COMPACT_ATOMS: atom_id res chain seq x y z
N MET A 1 4.81 20.27 10.05
CA MET A 1 5.15 19.49 11.26
C MET A 1 5.69 18.14 10.84
N LEU A 2 6.87 17.76 11.32
CA LEU A 2 7.56 16.51 10.98
C LEU A 2 7.83 15.62 12.20
N ALA A 3 7.96 16.20 13.39
CA ALA A 3 8.34 15.46 14.60
C ALA A 3 7.15 15.01 15.45
N GLY A 4 5.93 15.56 15.25
CA GLY A 4 4.76 15.28 16.10
C GLY A 4 4.90 15.71 17.57
N GLU A 5 6.11 16.08 18.00
CA GLU A 5 6.43 16.58 19.33
C GLU A 5 5.89 18.01 19.51
N SER A 6 5.25 18.24 20.65
CA SER A 6 4.70 19.55 21.05
C SER A 6 5.74 20.48 21.67
N VAL A 7 6.93 19.97 21.97
CA VAL A 7 8.00 20.72 22.64
C VAL A 7 9.02 21.23 21.62
N PRO A 8 9.42 22.51 21.68
CA PRO A 8 10.45 23.03 20.79
C PRO A 8 11.80 22.37 21.07
N VAL A 9 12.48 21.93 20.02
CA VAL A 9 13.79 21.29 20.12
C VAL A 9 14.89 22.29 19.75
N THR A 10 15.78 22.58 20.70
CA THR A 10 16.94 23.44 20.48
C THR A 10 17.96 22.75 19.57
N LYS A 11 18.44 23.48 18.56
CA LYS A 11 19.47 23.03 17.63
C LYS A 11 20.78 23.76 17.93
N THR A 12 21.90 23.03 17.91
CA THR A 12 23.23 23.58 18.18
C THR A 12 24.06 23.65 16.89
N PRO A 13 25.04 24.57 16.78
CA PRO A 13 25.94 24.60 15.66
C PRO A 13 26.78 23.31 15.59
N LEU A 14 27.26 22.98 14.40
CA LEU A 14 28.17 21.86 14.19
C LEU A 14 29.46 22.11 14.99
N PRO A 15 29.91 21.16 15.84
CA PRO A 15 31.23 21.26 16.44
C PRO A 15 32.29 21.22 15.34
N GLN A 16 33.39 21.93 15.54
CA GLN A 16 34.49 22.02 14.57
C GLN A 16 35.17 20.64 14.46
N ARG A 17 34.68 19.83 13.51
CA ARG A 17 35.11 18.46 13.26
C ARG A 17 36.17 18.41 12.15
N GLN A 18 37.07 17.43 12.21
CA GLN A 18 38.10 17.20 11.19
C GLN A 18 37.48 17.04 9.79
N LYS A 19 38.15 17.61 8.78
CA LYS A 19 37.65 17.82 7.41
C LYS A 19 37.33 16.53 6.60
N ASP A 20 37.68 15.35 7.12
CA ASP A 20 37.71 14.09 6.35
C ASP A 20 36.63 13.05 6.74
N GLU A 21 35.72 13.36 7.67
CA GLU A 21 34.60 12.46 7.98
C GLU A 21 33.41 12.69 7.04
N VAL A 22 32.95 11.61 6.38
CA VAL A 22 31.72 11.64 5.56
C VAL A 22 30.52 12.02 6.43
N LEU A 23 29.86 13.13 6.08
CA LEU A 23 28.77 13.71 6.85
C LEU A 23 27.56 12.75 6.92
N ASN A 24 27.41 12.04 8.03
CA ASN A 24 26.26 11.17 8.24
C ASN A 24 25.10 11.97 8.87
N ILE A 25 24.06 12.22 8.07
CA ILE A 25 22.89 13.02 8.48
C ILE A 25 22.18 12.43 9.72
N ARG A 26 22.25 11.10 9.93
CA ARG A 26 21.63 10.46 11.10
C ARG A 26 22.36 10.76 12.41
N SER A 27 23.69 10.82 12.40
CA SER A 27 24.47 11.15 13.60
C SER A 27 24.46 12.66 13.93
N VAL A 28 24.11 13.49 12.94
CA VAL A 28 24.13 14.96 13.03
C VAL A 28 22.70 15.55 13.16
N ALA A 29 21.67 14.74 13.41
CA ALA A 29 20.27 15.18 13.45
C ALA A 29 19.98 16.35 14.42
N ARG A 30 20.80 16.52 15.47
CA ARG A 30 20.72 17.65 16.43
C ARG A 30 21.22 18.98 15.87
N HIS A 31 21.99 18.96 14.79
CA HIS A 31 22.54 20.14 14.11
C HIS A 31 21.88 20.42 12.76
N VAL A 32 20.98 19.54 12.29
CA VAL A 32 20.28 19.68 11.02
C VAL A 32 18.89 20.28 11.22
N LEU A 33 18.56 21.25 10.37
CA LEU A 33 17.23 21.84 10.23
C LEU A 33 16.46 21.11 9.12
N PHE A 34 15.18 20.82 9.36
CA PHE A 34 14.33 20.10 8.40
C PHE A 34 13.29 21.03 7.76
N GLY A 35 13.09 20.91 6.45
CA GLY A 35 12.07 21.70 5.75
C GLY A 35 10.66 21.42 6.28
N GLY A 36 9.94 22.47 6.68
CA GLY A 36 8.60 22.34 7.30
C GLY A 36 8.57 22.46 8.82
N THR A 37 9.69 22.84 9.44
CA THR A 37 9.77 23.40 10.81
C THR A 37 9.81 24.92 10.76
N SER A 38 9.17 25.60 11.71
CA SER A 38 9.32 27.05 11.91
C SER A 38 10.37 27.32 12.97
N VAL A 39 11.22 28.32 12.76
CA VAL A 39 12.17 28.79 13.76
C VAL A 39 11.43 29.76 14.68
N ILE A 40 11.38 29.44 15.98
CA ILE A 40 10.69 30.27 16.97
C ILE A 40 11.63 31.32 17.55
N GLN A 41 12.86 30.92 17.90
CA GLN A 41 13.86 31.80 18.49
C GLN A 41 15.26 31.39 18.03
N THR A 42 16.07 32.38 17.67
CA THR A 42 17.52 32.22 17.45
C THR A 42 18.26 32.84 18.61
N ARG A 43 19.11 32.07 19.29
CA ARG A 43 20.07 32.62 20.26
C ARG A 43 21.38 32.90 19.54
N ASN A 44 21.79 34.15 19.58
CA ASN A 44 23.00 34.62 18.95
C ASN A 44 23.90 35.24 20.01
N TYR A 45 25.16 34.85 20.02
CA TYR A 45 26.15 35.33 20.98
C TYR A 45 26.91 36.57 20.49
N ALA A 46 26.78 36.96 19.22
CA ALA A 46 27.68 37.94 18.57
C ALA A 46 26.99 38.93 17.60
N GLU A 47 25.69 39.24 17.76
CA GLU A 47 24.92 40.16 16.87
C GLU A 47 24.89 39.79 15.35
N GLU A 48 25.52 38.68 14.93
CA GLU A 48 25.52 38.20 13.53
C GLU A 48 24.33 37.32 13.12
N ARG A 49 23.93 37.36 11.85
CA ARG A 49 22.84 36.50 11.35
C ARG A 49 23.24 35.01 11.40
N VAL A 50 22.32 34.16 11.84
CA VAL A 50 22.53 32.69 11.84
C VAL A 50 22.61 32.20 10.38
N LEU A 51 23.77 31.71 9.98
CA LEU A 51 24.00 31.12 8.66
C LEU A 51 23.83 29.60 8.71
N ALA A 52 23.26 29.03 7.66
CA ALA A 52 23.07 27.60 7.51
C ALA A 52 23.35 27.16 6.06
N MET A 53 23.87 25.95 5.90
CA MET A 53 24.12 25.35 4.59
C MET A 53 22.97 24.44 4.17
N VAL A 54 22.52 24.56 2.93
CA VAL A 54 21.48 23.70 2.36
C VAL A 54 22.10 22.37 1.93
N ILE A 55 21.69 21.28 2.58
CA ILE A 55 22.18 19.92 2.27
C ILE A 55 21.35 19.25 1.16
N ARG A 56 20.02 19.43 1.17
CA ARG A 56 19.08 18.79 0.23
C ARG A 56 17.95 19.74 -0.14
N THR A 57 17.49 19.67 -1.38
CA THR A 57 16.39 20.48 -1.94
C THR A 57 15.31 19.59 -2.59
N GLY A 58 14.10 20.15 -2.77
CA GLY A 58 12.99 19.48 -3.46
C GLY A 58 12.57 18.13 -2.85
N PHE A 59 12.30 17.15 -3.72
CA PHE A 59 11.88 15.78 -3.34
C PHE A 59 12.97 14.94 -2.66
N ARG A 60 14.22 15.43 -2.61
CA ARG A 60 15.30 14.78 -1.84
C ARG A 60 15.30 15.17 -0.36
N THR A 61 14.53 16.19 0.03
CA THR A 61 14.34 16.55 1.45
C THR A 61 13.48 15.51 2.17
N ALA A 62 13.60 15.42 3.50
CA ALA A 62 12.77 14.50 4.30
C ALA A 62 11.26 14.69 4.06
N LYS A 63 10.79 15.95 4.01
CA LYS A 63 9.39 16.28 3.69
C LYS A 63 9.02 15.86 2.28
N GLY A 64 9.88 16.15 1.30
CA GLY A 64 9.64 15.81 -0.10
C GLY A 64 9.59 14.30 -0.35
N GLU A 65 10.44 13.53 0.32
CA GLU A 65 10.44 12.08 0.24
C GLU A 65 9.15 11.47 0.81
N LEU A 66 8.65 11.99 1.95
CA LEU A 66 7.36 11.59 2.51
C LEU A 66 6.20 11.89 1.56
N VAL A 67 6.17 13.09 0.97
CA VAL A 67 5.14 13.46 -0.02
C VAL A 67 5.18 12.52 -1.24
N ARG A 68 6.39 12.19 -1.73
CA ARG A 68 6.56 11.24 -2.83
C ARG A 68 6.06 9.84 -2.45
N ALA A 69 6.31 9.39 -1.23
CA ALA A 69 5.83 8.09 -0.75
C ALA A 69 4.29 8.02 -0.61
N ILE A 70 3.65 9.15 -0.29
CA ILE A 70 2.18 9.28 -0.24
C ILE A 70 1.59 9.30 -1.66
N LEU A 71 2.21 10.02 -2.60
CA LEU A 71 1.76 10.11 -3.99
C LEU A 71 1.94 8.80 -4.76
N PHE A 72 3.03 8.08 -4.49
CA PHE A 72 3.35 6.81 -5.13
C PHE A 72 3.45 5.71 -4.06
N PRO A 73 2.30 5.30 -3.49
CA PRO A 73 2.29 4.20 -2.54
C PRO A 73 2.79 2.95 -3.25
N LYS A 74 3.65 2.17 -2.57
CA LYS A 74 4.08 0.88 -3.10
C LYS A 74 2.85 0.00 -3.31
N PRO A 75 2.74 -0.71 -4.45
CA PRO A 75 1.59 -1.57 -4.71
C PRO A 75 1.51 -2.63 -3.60
N LEU A 76 0.41 -2.62 -2.86
CA LEU A 76 0.11 -3.65 -1.88
C LEU A 76 -0.18 -4.94 -2.65
N LYS A 77 0.72 -5.92 -2.57
CA LYS A 77 0.47 -7.25 -3.12
C LYS A 77 -0.55 -7.94 -2.21
N PHE A 78 -1.82 -7.91 -2.60
CA PHE A 78 -2.89 -8.48 -1.81
C PHE A 78 -2.83 -10.01 -1.86
N LYS A 79 -2.61 -10.64 -0.70
CA LYS A 79 -2.64 -12.12 -0.58
C LYS A 79 -3.97 -12.70 -1.05
N PHE A 80 -5.07 -12.02 -0.77
CA PHE A 80 -6.41 -12.44 -1.18
C PHE A 80 -6.55 -12.62 -2.70
N THR A 81 -6.07 -11.67 -3.50
CA THR A 81 -6.12 -11.80 -4.97
C THR A 81 -5.21 -12.92 -5.47
N GLN A 82 -4.08 -13.16 -4.80
CA GLN A 82 -3.20 -14.28 -5.14
C GLN A 82 -3.84 -15.62 -4.78
N ASP A 83 -4.52 -15.73 -3.65
CA ASP A 83 -5.18 -16.97 -3.23
C ASP A 83 -6.43 -17.26 -4.08
N ALA A 84 -7.18 -16.23 -4.48
CA ALA A 84 -8.25 -16.37 -5.47
C ALA A 84 -7.71 -16.86 -6.83
N LEU A 85 -6.57 -16.33 -7.29
CA LEU A 85 -5.92 -16.79 -8.51
C LEU A 85 -5.43 -18.24 -8.41
N LYS A 86 -4.87 -18.65 -7.26
CA LYS A 86 -4.49 -20.06 -7.02
C LYS A 86 -5.71 -20.98 -7.04
N PHE A 87 -6.84 -20.55 -6.46
CA PHE A 87 -8.09 -21.31 -6.49
C PHE A 87 -8.61 -21.48 -7.93
N VAL A 88 -8.61 -20.41 -8.74
CA VAL A 88 -8.97 -20.48 -10.16
C VAL A 88 -8.02 -21.40 -10.93
N ALA A 89 -6.71 -21.35 -10.65
CA ALA A 89 -5.73 -22.25 -11.26
C ALA A 89 -6.00 -23.72 -10.90
N ALA A 90 -6.37 -24.02 -9.64
CA ALA A 90 -6.73 -25.38 -9.23
C ALA A 90 -7.99 -25.89 -9.95
N LEU A 91 -9.01 -25.03 -10.12
CA LEU A 91 -10.20 -25.36 -10.91
C LEU A 91 -9.85 -25.61 -12.39
N ALA A 92 -8.93 -24.86 -12.96
CA ALA A 92 -8.46 -25.07 -14.33
C ALA A 92 -7.77 -26.44 -14.51
N VAL A 93 -7.00 -26.91 -13.53
CA VAL A 93 -6.40 -28.26 -13.57
C VAL A 93 -7.47 -29.34 -13.55
N LEU A 94 -8.48 -29.20 -12.69
CA LEU A 94 -9.63 -30.13 -12.67
C LEU A 94 -10.38 -30.12 -14.02
N ALA A 95 -10.53 -28.95 -14.64
CA ALA A 95 -11.11 -28.81 -15.97
C ALA A 95 -10.30 -29.59 -17.02
N LEU A 96 -8.98 -29.47 -17.01
CA LEU A 96 -8.12 -30.18 -17.97
C LEU A 96 -8.22 -31.71 -17.82
N ILE A 97 -8.31 -32.21 -16.59
CA ILE A 97 -8.53 -33.65 -16.33
C ILE A 97 -9.90 -34.09 -16.87
N GLY A 98 -10.95 -33.33 -16.57
CA GLY A 98 -12.31 -33.61 -17.06
C GLY A 98 -12.41 -33.56 -18.59
N PHE A 99 -11.69 -32.63 -19.21
CA PHE A 99 -11.56 -32.55 -20.66
C PHE A 99 -10.83 -33.76 -21.24
N GLY A 100 -9.71 -34.18 -20.63
CA GLY A 100 -8.98 -35.39 -21.04
C GLY A 100 -9.83 -36.66 -20.99
N VAL A 101 -10.62 -36.86 -19.92
CA VAL A 101 -11.56 -37.98 -19.79
C VAL A 101 -12.66 -37.90 -20.86
N SER A 102 -13.19 -36.71 -21.12
CA SER A 102 -14.22 -36.49 -22.14
C SER A 102 -13.73 -36.84 -23.54
N VAL A 103 -12.49 -36.45 -23.88
CA VAL A 103 -11.85 -36.79 -25.16
C VAL A 103 -11.61 -38.29 -25.29
N TYR A 104 -11.16 -38.95 -24.21
CA TYR A 104 -10.98 -40.40 -24.20
C TYR A 104 -12.29 -41.17 -24.44
N PHE A 105 -13.37 -40.76 -23.76
CA PHE A 105 -14.68 -41.38 -23.92
C PHE A 105 -15.21 -41.19 -25.35
N LEU A 106 -14.99 -39.99 -25.91
CA LEU A 106 -15.43 -39.64 -27.25
C LEU A 106 -14.66 -40.39 -28.35
N HIS A 107 -13.35 -40.62 -28.18
CA HIS A 107 -12.59 -41.50 -29.06
C HIS A 107 -13.20 -42.92 -29.09
N ARG A 108 -13.74 -43.38 -27.96
CA ARG A 108 -14.38 -44.70 -27.88
C ARG A 108 -15.79 -44.74 -28.48
N SER A 109 -16.49 -43.61 -28.51
CA SER A 109 -17.90 -43.51 -28.92
C SER A 109 -18.13 -42.93 -30.33
N GLY A 110 -17.09 -42.54 -31.07
CA GLY A 110 -17.21 -42.16 -32.50
C GLY A 110 -18.12 -40.94 -32.77
N THR A 111 -18.19 -40.00 -31.84
CA THR A 111 -19.20 -38.92 -31.83
C THR A 111 -18.75 -37.64 -32.56
N ALA A 112 -19.72 -36.85 -33.00
CA ALA A 112 -19.50 -35.65 -33.82
C ALA A 112 -18.70 -34.55 -33.10
N VAL A 113 -17.80 -33.88 -33.84
CA VAL A 113 -16.88 -32.83 -33.36
C VAL A 113 -17.62 -31.66 -32.67
N LYS A 114 -18.84 -31.35 -33.11
CA LYS A 114 -19.68 -30.29 -32.50
C LYS A 114 -19.97 -30.54 -31.02
N THR A 115 -20.18 -31.81 -30.62
CA THR A 115 -20.49 -32.18 -29.23
C THR A 115 -19.28 -31.98 -28.32
N ILE A 116 -18.07 -32.19 -28.85
CA ILE A 116 -16.80 -31.95 -28.14
C ILE A 116 -16.65 -30.47 -27.81
N VAL A 117 -16.88 -29.61 -28.80
CA VAL A 117 -16.73 -28.16 -28.66
C VAL A 117 -17.73 -27.62 -27.63
N LEU A 118 -18.98 -28.07 -27.68
CA LEU A 118 -19.99 -27.67 -26.69
C LEU A 118 -19.64 -28.15 -25.27
N ARG A 119 -19.17 -29.39 -25.10
CA ARG A 119 -18.70 -29.92 -23.81
C ARG A 119 -17.48 -29.16 -23.28
N ALA A 120 -16.54 -28.78 -24.14
CA ALA A 120 -15.36 -28.02 -23.76
C ALA A 120 -15.74 -26.62 -23.24
N LEU A 121 -16.65 -25.93 -23.95
CA LEU A 121 -17.13 -24.61 -23.57
C LEU A 121 -17.91 -24.66 -22.24
N ASP A 122 -18.78 -25.65 -22.06
CA ASP A 122 -19.55 -25.85 -20.83
C ASP A 122 -18.62 -26.04 -19.61
N LEU A 123 -17.58 -26.85 -19.78
CA LEU A 123 -16.57 -27.09 -18.73
C LEU A 123 -15.82 -25.80 -18.34
N ILE A 124 -15.45 -24.97 -19.31
CA ILE A 124 -14.78 -23.68 -19.06
C ILE A 124 -15.73 -22.74 -18.29
N THR A 125 -17.01 -22.69 -18.67
CA THR A 125 -18.00 -21.83 -17.99
C THR A 125 -18.30 -22.28 -16.56
N VAL A 126 -18.23 -23.58 -16.28
CA VAL A 126 -18.39 -24.14 -14.92
C VAL A 126 -17.16 -23.86 -14.04
N CYS A 127 -15.96 -23.89 -14.61
CA CYS A 127 -14.71 -23.67 -13.85
C CYS A 127 -14.44 -22.20 -13.53
N VAL A 128 -14.84 -21.28 -14.40
CA VAL A 128 -14.75 -19.84 -14.13
C VAL A 128 -16.13 -19.21 -14.26
N PRO A 129 -17.04 -19.48 -13.33
CA PRO A 129 -18.35 -18.87 -13.37
C PRO A 129 -18.15 -17.36 -13.14
N PRO A 130 -18.68 -16.50 -14.03
CA PRO A 130 -18.61 -15.05 -13.86
C PRO A 130 -19.29 -14.59 -12.56
N ALA A 131 -20.10 -15.46 -11.94
CA ALA A 131 -20.72 -15.26 -10.65
C ALA A 131 -19.72 -15.06 -9.49
N LEU A 132 -18.54 -15.69 -9.52
CA LEU A 132 -17.54 -15.57 -8.44
C LEU A 132 -16.96 -14.14 -8.31
N PRO A 133 -16.38 -13.55 -9.37
CA PRO A 133 -15.90 -12.16 -9.29
C PRO A 133 -17.05 -11.18 -9.07
N MET A 134 -18.22 -11.43 -9.66
CA MET A 134 -19.41 -10.60 -9.43
C MET A 134 -19.84 -10.58 -7.96
N ALA A 135 -19.92 -11.74 -7.30
CA ALA A 135 -20.28 -11.84 -5.89
C ALA A 135 -19.30 -11.05 -5.00
N MET A 136 -17.99 -11.15 -5.28
CA MET A 136 -16.96 -10.40 -4.58
C MET A 136 -17.16 -8.88 -4.75
N THR A 137 -17.41 -8.41 -5.97
CA THR A 137 -17.63 -6.98 -6.24
C THR A 137 -18.88 -6.45 -5.56
N VAL A 138 -19.99 -7.19 -5.63
CA VAL A 138 -21.26 -6.80 -5.00
C VAL A 138 -21.11 -6.69 -3.48
N GLY A 139 -20.40 -7.66 -2.85
CA GLY A 139 -20.12 -7.61 -1.41
C GLY A 139 -19.34 -6.36 -1.00
N VAL A 140 -18.33 -5.97 -1.78
CA VAL A 140 -17.54 -4.76 -1.52
C VAL A 140 -18.37 -3.49 -1.68
N VAL A 141 -19.19 -3.40 -2.73
CA VAL A 141 -20.07 -2.24 -2.96
C VAL A 141 -21.10 -2.08 -1.85
N PHE A 142 -21.67 -3.19 -1.37
CA PHE A 142 -22.62 -3.17 -0.25
C PHE A 142 -21.95 -2.69 1.04
N ALA A 143 -20.75 -3.21 1.35
CA ALA A 143 -19.97 -2.77 2.51
C ALA A 143 -19.60 -1.28 2.42
N GLN A 144 -19.21 -0.80 1.24
CA GLN A 144 -18.89 0.62 1.01
C GLN A 144 -20.11 1.52 1.23
N ARG A 145 -21.29 1.13 0.73
CA ARG A 145 -22.54 1.87 0.98
C ARG A 145 -22.87 1.96 2.47
N ARG A 146 -22.71 0.85 3.21
CA ARG A 146 -22.92 0.81 4.66
C ARG A 146 -21.94 1.72 5.42
N LEU A 147 -20.67 1.76 5.01
CA LEU A 147 -19.65 2.65 5.59
C LEU A 147 -19.94 4.12 5.31
N ARG A 148 -20.40 4.43 4.08
CA ARG A 148 -20.80 5.80 3.70
C ARG A 148 -21.96 6.32 4.55
N GLY A 149 -22.93 5.45 4.89
CA GLY A 149 -24.01 5.81 5.82
C GLY A 149 -23.54 6.19 7.22
N LYS A 150 -22.31 5.79 7.60
CA LYS A 150 -21.65 6.16 8.88
C LYS A 150 -20.66 7.32 8.71
N GLY A 151 -20.63 8.00 7.56
CA GLY A 151 -19.67 9.08 7.27
C GLY A 151 -18.23 8.60 6.99
N ILE A 152 -18.01 7.30 6.80
CA ILE A 152 -16.69 6.73 6.49
C ILE A 152 -16.56 6.60 4.97
N TYR A 153 -15.60 7.33 4.39
CA TYR A 153 -15.36 7.34 2.94
C TYR A 153 -14.15 6.48 2.58
N CYS A 154 -14.37 5.38 1.87
CA CYS A 154 -13.30 4.53 1.34
C CYS A 154 -12.88 5.00 -0.06
N ILE A 155 -11.63 5.45 -0.21
CA ILE A 155 -11.05 5.83 -1.51
C ILE A 155 -10.72 4.58 -2.33
N ASN A 156 -10.22 3.52 -1.67
CA ASN A 156 -9.89 2.25 -2.31
C ASN A 156 -10.79 1.14 -1.75
N PRO A 157 -11.80 0.67 -2.52
CA PRO A 157 -12.76 -0.33 -2.06
C PRO A 157 -12.12 -1.71 -1.83
N SER A 158 -11.02 -2.04 -2.51
CA SER A 158 -10.30 -3.31 -2.32
C SER A 158 -9.73 -3.49 -0.91
N LEU A 159 -9.48 -2.39 -0.18
CA LEU A 159 -9.00 -2.42 1.20
C LEU A 159 -10.07 -2.89 2.19
N ILE A 160 -11.35 -2.80 1.85
CA ILE A 160 -12.46 -3.22 2.71
C ILE A 160 -12.34 -4.72 3.03
N ASN A 161 -11.94 -5.54 2.06
CA ASN A 161 -11.73 -6.97 2.28
C ASN A 161 -10.51 -7.26 3.16
N VAL A 162 -9.48 -6.40 3.13
CA VAL A 162 -8.27 -6.57 3.94
C VAL A 162 -8.56 -6.32 5.41
N CYS A 163 -9.46 -5.38 5.72
CA CYS A 163 -9.85 -5.06 7.09
C CYS A 163 -10.36 -6.28 7.89
N GLY A 164 -10.93 -7.28 7.22
CA GLY A 164 -11.41 -8.52 7.86
C GLY A 164 -10.30 -9.50 8.27
N VAL A 165 -9.07 -9.32 7.78
CA VAL A 165 -7.92 -10.24 8.00
C VAL A 165 -6.78 -9.51 8.71
N LEU A 166 -7.06 -8.38 9.36
CA LEU A 166 -6.03 -7.65 10.12
C LEU A 166 -5.80 -8.31 11.47
N ASN A 167 -4.55 -8.66 11.76
CA ASN A 167 -4.14 -9.23 13.05
C ASN A 167 -3.65 -8.17 14.03
N VAL A 168 -3.20 -7.01 13.53
CA VAL A 168 -2.59 -5.94 14.33
C VAL A 168 -3.14 -4.60 13.90
N THR A 169 -3.59 -3.80 14.86
CA THR A 169 -4.02 -2.41 14.66
C THR A 169 -3.08 -1.49 15.44
N CYS A 170 -2.38 -0.61 14.73
CA CYS A 170 -1.52 0.40 15.34
C CYS A 170 -2.33 1.70 15.52
N PHE A 171 -2.44 2.17 16.77
CA PHE A 171 -3.02 3.47 17.07
C PHE A 171 -1.88 4.48 17.20
N ASP A 172 -1.89 5.51 16.35
CA ASP A 172 -0.99 6.64 16.53
C ASP A 172 -1.54 7.55 17.64
N LYS A 173 -0.70 7.87 18.62
CA LYS A 173 -1.08 8.79 19.70
C LYS A 173 -1.06 10.20 19.15
N VAL A 174 -2.17 10.63 18.56
CA VAL A 174 -2.33 12.03 18.20
C VAL A 174 -2.57 12.81 19.49
N SER A 175 -1.55 13.49 19.98
CA SER A 175 -1.64 14.45 21.07
C SER A 175 -2.39 15.72 20.62
N GLN A 176 -3.65 15.55 20.20
CA GLN A 176 -4.56 16.70 20.12
C GLN A 176 -4.99 17.05 21.53
N ARG A 177 -4.54 18.23 21.96
CA ARG A 177 -5.01 18.97 23.13
C ARG A 177 -6.52 18.83 23.28
N SER A 178 -6.92 18.36 24.46
CA SER A 178 -7.97 18.91 25.33
C SER A 178 -9.26 19.39 24.67
N PHE A 179 -10.35 18.66 24.96
CA PHE A 179 -11.68 19.26 25.12
C PHE A 179 -11.63 20.46 26.07
#